data_AF-A0A1G3BRI3-F1
#
_entry.id   AF-A0A1G3BRI3-F1
#
_cell.length_a   1.000
_cell.length_b   1.000
_cell.length_c   1.000
_cell.angle_alpha   90.00
_cell.angle_beta   90.00
_cell.angle_gamma   90.00
#
_symmetry.space_group_name_H-M   'P 1'
#
loop_
_entity.id
_entity.type
_entity.pdbx_description
1 polymer ?
#
loop_
_entity_poly.entity_id
_entity_poly.type
_entity_poly.pdbx_seq_one_letter_code
_entity_poly.pdbx_strand_id
1 'polypeptide(L)'
;MSENKRAEEIVDVVKKALDKLGVPEFKTDALREIVEFRTVLTGESDRGCALMATAYLEASLDKVISTFLVEDERVQKDVFSNKGFLETFSSKIDFAYLLGLITKSMHRDLHLLRKIRNEFAHNLTNLSFDSPAIRDRCSEFSYQNLDRTESSRDKFTRKMMGIDGELFATLSELKHLETKKESDLEKHKQLDGFVMNAIKDVNNA
;
A
#
# COMPACT_ATOMS: atom_id res chain seq x y z
N MET A 1 -21.15 -5.46 -24.05
CA MET A 1 -20.55 -6.37 -23.04
C MET A 1 -20.37 -5.56 -21.77
N SER A 2 -20.80 -6.07 -20.62
CA SER A 2 -20.46 -5.41 -19.35
C SER A 2 -18.94 -5.48 -19.14
N GLU A 3 -18.36 -4.46 -18.49
CA GLU A 3 -16.92 -4.41 -18.18
C GLU A 3 -16.44 -5.66 -17.43
N ASN A 4 -17.29 -6.20 -16.55
CA ASN A 4 -17.02 -7.41 -15.78
C ASN A 4 -16.79 -8.65 -16.66
N LYS A 5 -17.51 -8.78 -17.79
CA LYS A 5 -17.33 -9.93 -18.70
C LYS A 5 -15.98 -9.88 -19.42
N ARG A 6 -15.47 -8.68 -19.73
CA ARG A 6 -14.19 -8.51 -20.42
C ARG A 6 -13.00 -8.81 -19.51
N ALA A 7 -13.10 -8.45 -18.23
CA ALA A 7 -12.07 -8.77 -17.24
C ALA A 7 -11.92 -10.30 -17.07
N GLU A 8 -13.03 -11.02 -16.93
CA GLU A 8 -13.05 -12.50 -16.82
C GLU A 8 -12.42 -13.18 -18.04
N GLU A 9 -12.70 -12.70 -19.26
CA GLU A 9 -12.09 -13.23 -20.48
C GLU A 9 -10.55 -13.05 -20.49
N ILE A 10 -10.05 -11.91 -20.01
CA ILE A 10 -8.59 -11.67 -19.91
C ILE A 10 -7.98 -12.55 -18.83
N VAL A 11 -8.63 -12.68 -17.67
CA VAL A 11 -8.17 -13.57 -16.58
C VAL A 11 -8.02 -15.00 -17.08
N ASP A 12 -8.99 -15.52 -17.84
CA ASP A 12 -8.93 -16.87 -18.42
C ASP A 12 -7.78 -17.04 -19.41
N VAL A 13 -7.49 -16.02 -20.22
CA VAL A 13 -6.36 -16.04 -21.15
C VAL A 13 -5.04 -16.04 -20.38
N VAL A 14 -4.92 -15.23 -19.34
CA VAL A 14 -3.71 -15.16 -18.51
C VAL A 14 -3.49 -16.46 -17.75
N LYS A 15 -4.53 -17.08 -17.16
CA LYS A 15 -4.45 -18.40 -16.52
C LYS A 15 -3.86 -19.44 -17.47
N LYS A 16 -4.42 -19.56 -18.68
CA LYS A 16 -3.91 -20.48 -19.71
C LYS A 16 -2.46 -20.19 -20.10
N ALA A 17 -2.02 -18.93 -20.07
CA ALA A 17 -0.63 -18.57 -20.35
C ALA A 17 0.31 -18.97 -19.20
N LEU A 18 -0.10 -18.73 -17.95
CA LEU A 18 0.66 -19.12 -16.76
C LEU A 18 0.86 -20.64 -16.69
N ASP A 19 -0.19 -21.42 -16.98
CA ASP A 19 -0.13 -22.88 -17.05
C ASP A 19 0.90 -23.36 -18.08
N LYS A 20 0.89 -22.74 -19.28
CA LYS A 20 1.86 -23.04 -20.34
C LYS A 20 3.30 -22.70 -19.97
N LEU A 21 3.49 -21.70 -19.12
CA LEU A 21 4.80 -21.28 -18.63
C LEU A 21 5.25 -22.08 -17.40
N GLY A 22 4.44 -23.02 -16.90
CA GLY A 22 4.75 -23.82 -15.72
C GLY A 22 4.80 -22.99 -14.43
N VAL A 23 4.13 -21.84 -14.41
CA VAL A 23 4.05 -21.00 -13.21
C VAL A 23 3.04 -21.63 -12.25
N PRO A 24 3.35 -21.79 -10.95
CA PRO A 24 2.43 -22.34 -9.98
C PRO A 24 1.09 -21.60 -9.96
N GLU A 25 0.01 -22.33 -9.65
CA GLU A 25 -1.34 -21.77 -9.63
C GLU A 25 -1.45 -20.62 -8.60
N PHE A 26 -1.96 -19.48 -9.05
CA PHE A 26 -2.24 -18.32 -8.20
C PHE A 26 -3.67 -18.37 -7.67
N LYS A 27 -3.90 -17.74 -6.50
CA LYS A 27 -5.26 -17.46 -6.05
C LYS A 27 -5.99 -16.64 -7.14
N THR A 28 -7.14 -17.15 -7.60
CA THR A 28 -7.89 -16.54 -8.71
C THR A 28 -8.24 -15.08 -8.43
N ASP A 29 -8.58 -14.73 -7.19
CA ASP A 29 -8.93 -13.37 -6.80
C ASP A 29 -7.74 -12.40 -6.97
N ALA A 30 -6.54 -12.83 -6.58
CA ALA A 30 -5.33 -12.04 -6.74
C ALA A 30 -5.00 -11.79 -8.22
N LEU A 31 -5.13 -12.84 -9.04
CA LEU A 31 -4.89 -12.72 -10.47
C LEU A 31 -5.88 -11.75 -11.12
N ARG A 32 -7.14 -11.80 -10.70
CA ARG A 32 -8.18 -10.89 -11.17
C ARG A 32 -7.89 -9.45 -10.78
N GLU A 33 -7.56 -9.17 -9.52
CA GLU A 33 -7.19 -7.81 -9.07
C GLU A 33 -6.03 -7.24 -9.91
N ILE A 34 -4.98 -8.04 -10.15
CA ILE A 34 -3.81 -7.65 -10.96
C ILE A 34 -4.21 -7.35 -12.41
N VAL A 35 -5.04 -8.21 -13.02
CA VAL A 35 -5.50 -8.07 -14.41
C VAL A 35 -6.39 -6.84 -14.55
N GLU A 36 -7.32 -6.63 -13.61
CA GLU A 36 -8.19 -5.45 -13.59
C GLU A 36 -7.37 -4.18 -13.47
N PHE A 37 -6.42 -4.14 -12.52
CA PHE A 37 -5.55 -2.99 -12.35
C PHE A 37 -4.77 -2.67 -13.64
N ARG A 38 -4.15 -3.68 -14.25
CA ARG A 38 -3.43 -3.50 -15.52
C ARG A 38 -4.34 -3.05 -16.66
N THR A 39 -5.55 -3.58 -16.73
CA THR A 39 -6.53 -3.25 -17.78
C THR A 39 -6.96 -1.80 -17.66
N VAL A 40 -7.26 -1.34 -16.45
CA VAL A 40 -7.61 0.06 -16.16
C VAL A 40 -6.49 1.00 -16.61
N LEU A 41 -5.25 0.75 -16.18
CA LEU A 41 -4.12 1.63 -16.55
C LEU A 41 -3.86 1.69 -18.07
N THR A 42 -4.09 0.59 -18.77
CA THR A 42 -3.86 0.49 -20.21
C THR A 42 -4.92 1.26 -21.01
N GLY A 43 -6.17 1.30 -20.53
CA GLY A 43 -7.28 1.98 -21.20
C GLY A 43 -7.29 3.50 -21.04
N GLU A 44 -6.52 4.05 -20.10
CA GLU A 44 -6.58 5.45 -19.72
C GLU A 44 -5.73 6.40 -20.60
N SER A 45 -6.01 7.69 -20.51
CA SER A 45 -5.06 8.73 -20.95
C SER A 45 -3.80 8.72 -20.07
N ASP A 46 -2.72 9.40 -20.45
CA ASP A 46 -1.53 9.49 -19.60
C ASP A 46 -1.83 10.09 -18.21
N ARG A 47 -2.63 11.16 -18.20
CA ARG A 47 -3.16 11.77 -16.96
C ARG A 47 -4.03 10.78 -16.18
N GLY A 48 -4.96 10.11 -16.86
CA GLY A 48 -5.84 9.12 -16.25
C GLY A 48 -5.05 7.97 -15.62
N CYS A 49 -4.05 7.44 -16.33
CA CYS A 49 -3.18 6.37 -15.87
C CYS A 49 -2.45 6.76 -14.58
N ALA A 50 -1.86 7.96 -14.52
CA ALA A 50 -1.18 8.43 -13.30
C ALA A 50 -2.14 8.61 -12.10
N LEU A 51 -3.35 9.15 -12.34
CA LEU A 51 -4.35 9.36 -11.29
C LEU A 51 -4.92 8.04 -10.79
N MET A 52 -5.30 7.14 -11.70
CA MET A 52 -5.86 5.82 -11.37
C MET A 52 -4.84 4.94 -10.66
N ALA A 53 -3.58 4.92 -11.11
CA ALA A 53 -2.50 4.22 -10.42
C ALA A 53 -2.31 4.73 -8.98
N THR A 54 -2.36 6.05 -8.79
CA THR A 54 -2.23 6.65 -7.46
C THR A 54 -3.39 6.27 -6.55
N ALA A 55 -4.63 6.41 -7.03
CA ALA A 55 -5.81 6.07 -6.25
C ALA A 55 -5.85 4.59 -5.86
N TYR A 56 -5.49 3.70 -6.80
CA TYR A 56 -5.43 2.27 -6.56
C TYR A 56 -4.37 1.91 -5.50
N LEU A 57 -3.12 2.36 -5.68
CA LEU A 57 -2.05 2.04 -4.74
C LEU A 57 -2.23 2.70 -3.36
N GLU A 58 -2.90 3.85 -3.30
CA GLU A 58 -3.32 4.45 -2.03
C GLU A 58 -4.32 3.55 -1.29
N ALA A 59 -5.33 3.01 -2.00
CA ALA A 59 -6.27 2.06 -1.40
C ALA A 59 -5.60 0.74 -0.99
N SER A 60 -4.64 0.24 -1.77
CA SER A 60 -3.84 -0.94 -1.39
C SER A 60 -3.02 -0.69 -0.12
N LEU A 61 -2.42 0.51 0.03
CA LEU A 61 -1.76 0.90 1.29
C LEU A 61 -2.74 0.97 2.46
N ASP A 62 -3.95 1.51 2.26
CA ASP A 62 -4.96 1.53 3.32
C ASP A 62 -5.29 0.12 3.81
N LYS A 63 -5.44 -0.84 2.88
CA LYS A 63 -5.68 -2.25 3.20
C LYS A 63 -4.51 -2.88 3.96
N VAL A 64 -3.28 -2.62 3.53
CA VAL A 64 -2.05 -3.12 4.19
C VAL A 64 -1.93 -2.57 5.61
N ILE A 65 -2.08 -1.25 5.79
CA ILE A 65 -1.95 -0.61 7.11
C ILE A 65 -3.08 -1.07 8.04
N SER A 66 -4.33 -1.04 7.60
CA SER A 66 -5.48 -1.42 8.45
C SER A 66 -5.45 -2.89 8.87
N THR A 67 -4.97 -3.79 7.99
CA THR A 67 -4.77 -5.21 8.31
C THR A 67 -3.66 -5.42 9.32
N PHE A 68 -2.61 -4.58 9.31
CA PHE A 68 -1.52 -4.70 10.28
C PHE A 68 -1.90 -4.16 11.66
N LEU A 69 -2.65 -3.07 11.74
CA LEU A 69 -3.00 -2.43 13.00
C LEU A 69 -3.92 -3.32 13.86
N VAL A 70 -4.04 -2.97 15.14
CA VAL A 70 -5.04 -3.56 16.05
C VAL A 70 -6.42 -3.42 15.42
N GLU A 71 -7.19 -4.50 15.44
CA GLU A 71 -8.56 -4.53 14.94
C GLU A 71 -9.49 -3.77 15.89
N ASP A 72 -9.73 -2.50 15.57
CA ASP A 72 -10.72 -1.63 16.22
C ASP A 72 -11.35 -0.74 15.13
N GLU A 73 -12.52 -1.14 14.64
CA GLU A 73 -13.19 -0.49 13.51
C GLU A 73 -13.42 1.00 13.74
N ARG A 74 -13.78 1.38 14.98
CA ARG A 74 -14.07 2.77 15.32
C ARG A 74 -12.79 3.61 15.27
N VAL A 75 -11.74 3.16 15.96
CA VAL A 75 -10.47 3.90 16.02
C VAL A 75 -9.83 3.95 14.64
N GLN A 76 -9.85 2.85 13.88
CA GLN A 76 -9.34 2.83 12.52
C GLN A 76 -10.10 3.83 11.62
N LYS A 77 -11.44 3.83 11.66
CA LYS A 77 -12.25 4.77 10.88
C LYS A 77 -11.89 6.23 11.15
N ASP A 78 -11.66 6.58 12.42
CA ASP A 78 -11.27 7.94 12.80
C ASP A 78 -9.86 8.29 12.25
N VAL A 79 -8.92 7.34 12.34
CA VAL A 79 -7.52 7.51 11.86
C VAL A 79 -7.44 7.70 10.34
N PHE A 80 -8.24 6.97 9.56
CA PHE A 80 -8.25 7.04 8.08
C PHE A 80 -9.24 8.09 7.52
N SER A 81 -9.94 8.83 8.38
CA SER A 81 -10.93 9.83 7.95
C SER A 81 -10.28 11.04 7.24
N ASN A 82 -11.10 11.87 6.59
CA ASN A 82 -10.69 13.13 5.92
C ASN A 82 -10.18 14.23 6.87
N LYS A 83 -9.93 13.91 8.14
CA LYS A 83 -9.25 14.77 9.13
C LYS A 83 -8.35 13.93 10.05
N GLY A 84 -8.13 12.67 9.67
CA GLY A 84 -7.40 11.69 10.44
C GLY A 84 -5.90 11.77 10.17
N PHE A 85 -5.13 11.09 11.01
CA PHE A 85 -3.67 11.03 10.88
C PHE A 85 -3.21 10.42 9.54
N LEU A 86 -3.99 9.47 9.01
CA LEU A 86 -3.73 8.79 7.74
C LEU A 86 -4.65 9.31 6.61
N GLU A 87 -5.03 10.58 6.63
CA GLU A 87 -5.83 11.18 5.55
C GLU A 87 -5.07 11.18 4.20
N THR A 88 -3.81 11.57 4.21
CA THR A 88 -3.07 11.86 2.97
C THR A 88 -2.28 10.66 2.46
N PHE A 89 -2.16 10.53 1.13
CA PHE A 89 -1.25 9.56 0.54
C PHE A 89 0.18 9.64 1.08
N SER A 90 0.71 10.85 1.31
CA SER A 90 2.04 11.02 1.93
C SER A 90 2.14 10.44 3.33
N SER A 91 1.16 10.71 4.22
CA SER A 91 1.20 10.19 5.58
C SER A 91 1.04 8.67 5.62
N LYS A 92 0.24 8.10 4.71
CA LYS A 92 0.13 6.65 4.53
C LYS A 92 1.46 6.01 4.10
N ILE A 93 2.15 6.60 3.11
CA ILE A 93 3.47 6.14 2.65
C ILE A 93 4.49 6.14 3.78
N ASP A 94 4.59 7.25 4.50
CA ASP A 94 5.57 7.40 5.60
C ASP A 94 5.25 6.43 6.74
N PHE A 95 3.98 6.30 7.11
CA PHE A 95 3.58 5.42 8.20
C PHE A 95 3.78 3.94 7.85
N ALA A 96 3.40 3.51 6.65
CA ALA A 96 3.66 2.14 6.19
C ALA A 96 5.16 1.81 6.22
N TYR A 97 6.03 2.76 5.85
CA TYR A 97 7.48 2.57 5.93
C TYR A 97 7.97 2.45 7.37
N LEU A 98 7.49 3.31 8.28
CA LEU A 98 7.86 3.27 9.70
C LEU A 98 7.38 2.00 10.40
N LEU A 99 6.26 1.41 9.95
CA LEU A 99 5.78 0.11 10.42
C LEU A 99 6.57 -1.07 9.83
N GLY A 100 7.47 -0.83 8.89
CA GLY A 100 8.23 -1.88 8.20
C GLY A 100 7.41 -2.66 7.15
N LEU A 101 6.25 -2.15 6.74
CA LEU A 101 5.36 -2.80 5.78
C LEU A 101 5.77 -2.60 4.32
N ILE A 102 6.63 -1.63 4.04
CA ILE A 102 7.17 -1.38 2.71
C ILE A 102 8.67 -1.16 2.75
N THR A 103 9.35 -1.48 1.66
CA THR A 103 10.80 -1.28 1.55
C THR A 103 11.16 0.20 1.39
N LYS A 104 12.40 0.58 1.68
CA LYS A 104 12.91 1.94 1.43
C LYS A 104 12.80 2.34 -0.05
N SER A 105 12.99 1.39 -0.97
CA SER A 105 12.78 1.61 -2.40
C SER A 105 11.32 1.90 -2.74
N MET A 106 10.38 1.11 -2.21
CA MET A 106 8.95 1.34 -2.39
C MET A 106 8.52 2.70 -1.83
N HIS A 107 8.96 3.05 -0.62
CA HIS A 107 8.69 4.36 0.01
C HIS A 107 9.08 5.51 -0.92
N ARG A 108 10.31 5.50 -1.42
CA ARG A 108 10.82 6.50 -2.36
C ARG A 108 10.00 6.54 -3.65
N ASP A 109 9.69 5.38 -4.22
CA ASP A 109 9.00 5.27 -5.50
C ASP A 109 7.52 5.68 -5.39
N LEU A 110 6.84 5.41 -4.28
CA LEU A 110 5.49 5.90 -3.99
C LEU A 110 5.47 7.43 -3.85
N HIS A 111 6.51 8.04 -3.28
CA HIS A 111 6.65 9.50 -3.31
C HIS A 111 6.97 10.06 -4.70
N LEU A 112 7.69 9.32 -5.55
CA LEU A 112 7.85 9.69 -6.97
C LEU A 112 6.51 9.63 -7.71
N LEU A 113 5.71 8.59 -7.48
CA LEU A 113 4.34 8.49 -7.99
C LEU A 113 3.50 9.70 -7.55
N ARG A 114 3.52 10.04 -6.26
CA ARG A 114 2.82 11.21 -5.73
C ARG A 114 3.23 12.51 -6.45
N LYS A 115 4.53 12.70 -6.71
CA LYS A 115 5.04 13.84 -7.48
C LYS A 115 4.52 13.82 -8.92
N ILE A 116 4.64 12.69 -9.62
CA ILE A 116 4.14 12.53 -11.00
C ILE A 116 2.64 12.84 -11.07
N ARG A 117 1.84 12.30 -10.15
CA ARG A 117 0.40 12.59 -10.07
C ARG A 117 0.12 14.06 -9.86
N ASN A 118 0.85 14.73 -8.98
CA ASN A 118 0.67 16.15 -8.72
C ASN A 118 0.96 17.01 -9.94
N GLU A 119 2.00 16.68 -10.72
CA GLU A 119 2.29 17.33 -11.99
C GLU A 119 1.11 17.18 -12.97
N PHE A 120 0.59 15.95 -13.13
CA PHE A 120 -0.58 15.70 -13.97
C PHE A 120 -1.85 16.41 -13.47
N ALA A 121 -2.06 16.51 -12.17
CA ALA A 121 -3.26 17.09 -11.57
C ALA A 121 -3.28 18.63 -11.60
N HIS A 122 -2.12 19.27 -11.42
CA HIS A 122 -2.05 20.72 -11.28
C HIS A 122 -1.59 21.45 -12.56
N ASN A 123 -1.04 20.73 -13.54
CA ASN A 123 -0.64 21.35 -14.80
C ASN A 123 -1.80 21.35 -15.81
N LEU A 124 -2.32 22.52 -16.16
CA LEU A 124 -3.43 22.65 -17.11
C LEU A 124 -3.02 22.42 -18.59
N THR A 125 -1.73 22.32 -18.88
CA THR A 125 -1.22 22.04 -20.23
C THR A 125 -1.28 20.54 -20.58
N ASN A 126 -1.12 20.22 -21.86
CA ASN A 126 -1.05 18.84 -22.35
C ASN A 126 0.25 18.16 -21.89
N LEU A 127 0.24 17.65 -20.67
CA LEU A 127 1.30 16.82 -20.11
C LEU A 127 1.11 15.35 -20.54
N SER A 128 2.22 14.67 -20.81
CA SER A 128 2.26 13.25 -21.17
C SER A 128 3.43 12.56 -20.50
N PHE A 129 3.50 11.23 -20.56
CA PHE A 129 4.67 10.49 -20.10
C PHE A 129 5.95 10.78 -20.90
N ASP A 130 5.82 11.33 -22.11
CA ASP A 130 6.96 11.74 -22.95
C ASP A 130 7.45 13.16 -22.62
N SER A 131 6.70 13.92 -21.83
CA SER A 131 7.13 15.23 -21.36
C SER A 131 8.43 15.08 -20.53
N PRO A 132 9.48 15.89 -20.78
CA PRO A 132 10.79 15.72 -20.14
C PRO A 132 10.72 15.54 -18.63
N ALA A 133 9.96 16.41 -17.94
CA ALA A 133 9.79 16.34 -16.49
C ALA A 133 9.17 15.02 -15.99
N ILE A 134 8.26 14.41 -16.75
CA ILE A 134 7.60 13.15 -16.35
C ILE A 134 8.47 11.95 -16.73
N ARG A 135 9.04 11.94 -17.92
CA ARG A 135 9.99 10.91 -18.37
C ARG A 135 11.17 10.77 -17.41
N ASP A 136 11.75 11.89 -17.00
CA ASP A 136 12.93 11.90 -16.14
C ASP A 136 12.57 11.31 -14.77
N ARG A 137 11.42 11.69 -14.19
CA ARG A 137 10.88 11.07 -12.96
C ARG A 137 10.60 9.57 -13.11
N CYS A 138 10.04 9.13 -14.24
CA CYS A 138 9.81 7.71 -14.50
C CYS A 138 11.13 6.92 -14.55
N SER A 139 12.22 7.57 -14.97
CA SER A 139 13.56 6.96 -15.01
C SER A 139 14.22 6.88 -13.63
N GLU A 140 13.72 7.61 -12.63
CA GLU A 140 14.24 7.58 -11.25
C GLU A 140 13.73 6.39 -10.42
N PHE A 141 12.65 5.73 -10.84
CA PHE A 141 12.10 4.57 -10.12
C PHE A 141 13.15 3.48 -9.91
N SER A 142 13.04 2.74 -8.79
CA SER A 142 14.04 1.72 -8.47
C SER A 142 13.90 0.51 -9.38
N TYR A 143 15.03 -0.17 -9.63
CA TYR A 143 15.09 -1.42 -10.39
C TYR A 143 14.45 -1.32 -11.79
N GLN A 144 14.65 -0.20 -12.47
CA GLN A 144 14.31 -0.10 -13.89
C GLN A 144 15.20 -1.07 -14.68
N ASN A 145 14.57 -1.97 -15.46
CA ASN A 145 15.31 -2.76 -16.43
C ASN A 145 15.96 -1.76 -17.41
N LEU A 146 17.25 -1.94 -17.69
CA LEU A 146 18.02 -1.05 -18.57
C LEU A 146 17.62 -1.14 -20.05
N ASP A 147 16.46 -1.73 -20.35
CA ASP A 147 15.92 -1.75 -21.71
C ASP A 147 15.59 -0.31 -22.13
N ARG A 148 16.49 0.25 -22.94
CA ARG A 148 16.40 1.63 -23.43
C ARG A 148 15.26 1.82 -24.42
N THR A 149 14.61 0.75 -24.87
CA THR A 149 13.50 0.79 -25.82
C THR A 149 12.14 0.96 -25.15
N GLU A 150 12.05 0.75 -23.83
CA GLU A 150 10.80 0.87 -23.07
C GLU A 150 10.35 2.35 -22.97
N SER A 151 9.10 2.62 -23.31
CA SER A 151 8.50 3.96 -23.20
C SER A 151 8.41 4.41 -21.73
N SER A 152 8.32 5.71 -21.49
CA SER A 152 8.12 6.24 -20.13
C SER A 152 6.85 5.71 -19.48
N ARG A 153 5.79 5.51 -20.27
CA ARG A 153 4.51 4.98 -19.80
C ARG A 153 4.61 3.51 -19.43
N ASP A 154 5.37 2.72 -20.19
CA ASP A 154 5.60 1.31 -19.88
C ASP A 154 6.43 1.16 -18.60
N LYS A 155 7.51 1.96 -18.47
CA LYS A 155 8.31 2.06 -17.23
C LYS A 155 7.45 2.40 -16.01
N PHE A 156 6.57 3.39 -16.16
CA PHE A 156 5.63 3.77 -15.12
C PHE A 156 4.70 2.60 -14.78
N THR A 157 4.01 2.06 -15.78
CA THR A 157 3.01 0.99 -15.60
C THR A 157 3.65 -0.24 -14.96
N ARG A 158 4.79 -0.70 -15.47
CA ARG A 158 5.54 -1.83 -14.90
C ARG A 158 5.90 -1.57 -13.45
N LYS A 159 6.34 -0.34 -13.11
CA LYS A 159 6.65 -0.02 -11.73
C LYS A 159 5.42 -0.06 -10.83
N MET A 160 4.27 0.44 -11.30
CA MET A 160 3.02 0.38 -10.54
C MET A 160 2.60 -1.08 -10.29
N MET A 161 2.70 -1.94 -11.30
CA MET A 161 2.43 -3.38 -11.14
C MET A 161 3.41 -4.04 -10.16
N GLY A 162 4.68 -3.64 -10.17
CA GLY A 162 5.68 -4.16 -9.22
C GLY A 162 5.37 -3.78 -7.77
N ILE A 163 5.04 -2.50 -7.54
CA ILE A 163 4.63 -2.01 -6.20
C ILE A 163 3.37 -2.76 -5.74
N ASP A 164 2.38 -2.91 -6.60
CA ASP A 164 1.15 -3.64 -6.28
C ASP A 164 1.45 -5.10 -5.88
N GLY A 165 2.30 -5.79 -6.66
CA GLY A 165 2.74 -7.15 -6.32
C GLY A 165 3.47 -7.24 -4.97
N GLU A 166 4.34 -6.27 -4.66
CA GLU A 166 5.03 -6.19 -3.35
C GLU A 166 4.04 -5.93 -2.20
N LEU A 167 3.04 -5.07 -2.39
CA LEU A 167 1.98 -4.81 -1.40
C LEU A 167 1.07 -6.03 -1.20
N PHE A 168 0.70 -6.71 -2.29
CA PHE A 168 -0.10 -7.93 -2.23
C PHE A 168 0.63 -9.04 -1.47
N ALA A 169 1.92 -9.25 -1.78
CA ALA A 169 2.75 -10.21 -1.06
C ALA A 169 2.80 -9.90 0.44
N THR A 170 3.07 -8.63 0.78
CA THR A 170 3.05 -8.15 2.18
C THR A 170 1.71 -8.47 2.84
N LEU A 171 0.61 -8.04 2.24
CA LEU A 171 -0.76 -8.23 2.75
C LEU A 171 -1.07 -9.70 3.02
N SER A 172 -0.60 -10.61 2.16
CA SER A 172 -0.88 -12.05 2.28
C SER A 172 -0.25 -12.71 3.51
N GLU A 173 0.74 -12.06 4.12
CA GLU A 173 1.47 -12.54 5.29
C GLU A 173 1.05 -11.83 6.58
N LEU A 174 0.26 -10.75 6.49
CA LEU A 174 -0.10 -9.93 7.65
C LEU A 174 -1.09 -10.62 8.59
N LYS A 175 -0.99 -10.23 9.86
CA LYS A 175 -1.96 -10.47 10.92
C LYS A 175 -2.15 -9.16 11.69
N HIS A 176 -3.33 -8.98 12.27
CA HIS A 176 -3.57 -7.86 13.17
C HIS A 176 -2.64 -7.89 14.38
N LEU A 177 -2.18 -6.71 14.79
CA LEU A 177 -1.51 -6.53 16.08
C LEU A 177 -2.48 -6.83 17.23
N GLU A 178 -1.94 -7.43 18.29
CA GLU A 178 -2.67 -7.61 19.55
C GLU A 178 -2.48 -6.40 20.47
N THR A 179 -3.52 -6.03 21.20
CA THR A 179 -3.41 -5.02 22.26
C THR A 179 -2.59 -5.55 23.43
N LYS A 180 -1.96 -4.63 24.18
CA LYS A 180 -1.38 -5.01 25.47
C LYS A 180 -2.48 -5.52 26.39
N LYS A 181 -2.22 -6.65 27.05
CA LYS A 181 -3.11 -7.17 28.09
C LYS A 181 -3.24 -6.14 29.21
N GLU A 182 -4.46 -5.96 29.70
CA GLU A 182 -4.69 -5.16 30.89
C GLU A 182 -3.84 -5.69 32.04
N SER A 183 -3.30 -4.77 32.83
CA SER A 183 -2.57 -5.12 34.03
C SER A 183 -3.52 -5.76 35.04
N ASP A 184 -3.05 -6.82 35.71
CA ASP A 184 -3.79 -7.51 36.76
C ASP A 184 -4.00 -6.55 37.95
N LEU A 185 -5.16 -5.90 37.97
CA LEU A 185 -5.50 -4.87 38.94
C LEU A 185 -5.46 -5.41 40.38
N GLU A 186 -5.71 -6.71 40.55
CA GLU A 186 -5.68 -7.35 41.86
C GLU A 186 -4.25 -7.52 42.37
N LYS A 187 -3.32 -7.90 41.50
CA LYS A 187 -1.88 -7.89 41.85
C LYS A 187 -1.36 -6.51 42.17
N HIS A 188 -1.85 -5.48 41.46
CA HIS A 188 -1.50 -4.10 41.78
C HIS A 188 -1.98 -3.69 43.18
N LYS A 189 -3.23 -3.99 43.54
CA LYS A 189 -3.75 -3.72 44.90
C LYS A 189 -2.99 -4.48 45.98
N GLN A 190 -2.66 -5.75 45.73
CA GLN A 190 -1.89 -6.56 46.67
C GLN A 190 -0.50 -5.96 46.89
N LEU A 191 0.22 -5.61 45.82
CA LEU A 191 1.53 -4.98 45.89
C LEU A 191 1.46 -3.65 46.67
N ASP A 192 0.46 -2.82 46.38
CA ASP A 192 0.27 -1.54 47.08
C ASP A 192 0.04 -1.74 48.58
N GLY A 193 -0.75 -2.76 48.95
CA GLY A 193 -0.93 -3.17 50.34
C GLY A 193 0.36 -3.61 51.02
N PHE A 194 1.19 -4.42 50.34
CA PHE A 194 2.49 -4.84 50.86
C PHE A 194 3.43 -3.64 51.06
N VAL A 195 3.48 -2.72 50.09
CA VAL A 195 4.31 -1.51 50.16
C VAL A 195 3.87 -0.62 51.33
N MET A 196 2.57 -0.39 51.49
CA MET A 196 2.04 0.42 52.58
C MET A 196 2.30 -0.18 53.96
N ASN A 197 2.25 -1.50 54.10
CA ASN A 197 2.60 -2.17 55.35
C ASN A 197 4.10 -2.04 55.65
N ALA A 198 4.96 -2.29 54.66
CA ALA A 198 6.41 -2.15 54.82
C ALA A 198 6.83 -0.71 55.23
N ILE A 199 6.20 0.32 54.65
CA ILE A 199 6.45 1.72 55.02
C ILE A 199 6.06 1.98 56.48
N LYS A 200 4.93 1.45 56.94
CA LYS A 200 4.51 1.59 58.35
C LYS A 200 5.47 0.88 59.29
N ASP A 201 5.92 -0.32 58.94
CA ASP A 201 6.84 -1.11 59.77
C ASP A 201 8.20 -0.40 59.92
N VAL A 202 8.73 0.20 58.84
CA VAL A 202 9.98 0.97 58.88
C VAL A 202 9.85 2.27 59.69
N ASN A 203 8.72 2.97 59.58
CA ASN A 203 8.51 4.23 60.31
C ASN A 203 8.22 4.05 61.80
N ASN A 204 7.81 2.85 62.21
CA ASN A 204 7.51 2.50 63.60
C ASN A 204 8.66 1.77 64.31
N ALA A 205 9.78 1.50 63.61
CA ALA A 205 11.01 0.89 64.14
C ALA A 205 12.05 1.96 64.49
#